data_AF-A0A961TCK6-F1
#
_entry.id   AF-A0A961TCK6-F1
#
_cell.length_a   1.000
_cell.length_b   1.000
_cell.length_c   1.000
_cell.angle_alpha   90.00
_cell.angle_beta   90.00
_cell.angle_gamma   90.00
#
_symmetry.space_group_name_H-M   'P 1'
#
loop_
_entity.id
_entity.type
_entity.pdbx_description
1 polymer ?
#
loop_
_entity_poly.entity_id
_entity_poly.type
_entity_poly.pdbx_seq_one_letter_code
_entity_poly.pdbx_strand_id
1 'polypeptide(L)'
;MRLLIVAMILAFMTGGQAQAREVWPTPENPVTLVRVVKSQRILELWRGNERVRTYLISLGRNPVGPKQREGDSRTPEGRYFLDFRKSDSVAYKAFHVSYPTPEQRAAA
;
A
#
# COMPACT_ATOMS: atom_id res chain seq x y z
N MET A 1 -34.99 -12.38 -37.57
CA MET A 1 -33.65 -12.24 -36.93
C MET A 1 -33.47 -10.96 -36.09
N ARG A 2 -34.51 -10.16 -35.80
CA ARG A 2 -34.43 -8.95 -34.95
C ARG A 2 -34.97 -9.13 -33.51
N LEU A 3 -35.52 -10.30 -33.18
CA LEU A 3 -36.10 -10.61 -31.86
C LEU A 3 -35.25 -11.58 -31.00
N LEU A 4 -34.15 -12.12 -31.55
CA LEU A 4 -33.25 -13.03 -30.82
C LEU A 4 -32.06 -12.30 -30.15
N ILE A 5 -31.81 -11.02 -30.46
CA ILE A 5 -30.66 -10.28 -29.93
C ILE A 5 -30.97 -9.63 -28.55
N VAL A 6 -32.25 -9.39 -28.24
CA VAL A 6 -32.63 -8.70 -26.98
C VAL A 6 -32.55 -9.64 -25.76
N ALA A 7 -32.74 -10.94 -25.93
CA ALA A 7 -32.67 -11.92 -24.83
C ALA A 7 -31.22 -12.20 -24.38
N MET A 8 -30.21 -11.96 -25.22
CA MET A 8 -28.81 -12.21 -24.88
C MET A 8 -28.16 -11.06 -24.08
N ILE A 9 -28.79 -9.88 -24.07
CA ILE A 9 -28.31 -8.70 -23.31
C ILE A 9 -28.82 -8.72 -21.86
N LEU A 10 -29.93 -9.43 -21.58
CA LEU A 10 -30.53 -9.45 -20.23
C LEU A 10 -29.87 -10.43 -19.25
N ALA A 11 -29.09 -11.40 -19.73
CA ALA A 11 -28.39 -12.38 -18.88
C ALA A 11 -27.03 -11.89 -18.34
N PHE A 12 -26.53 -10.73 -18.79
CA PHE A 12 -25.23 -10.21 -18.35
C PHE A 12 -25.31 -9.29 -17.12
N MET A 13 -26.51 -9.09 -16.54
CA MET A 13 -26.78 -8.09 -15.50
C MET A 13 -26.96 -8.66 -14.08
N THR A 14 -26.78 -9.96 -13.84
CA THR A 14 -26.97 -10.57 -12.50
C THR A 14 -25.70 -11.15 -11.88
N GLY A 15 -24.55 -11.01 -12.53
CA GLY A 15 -23.25 -11.40 -11.99
C GLY A 15 -22.63 -10.29 -11.14
N GLY A 16 -23.29 -9.86 -10.06
CA GLY A 16 -22.65 -9.03 -9.04
C GLY A 16 -21.54 -9.84 -8.38
N GLN A 17 -20.34 -9.82 -8.97
CA GLN A 17 -19.14 -10.41 -8.41
C GLN A 17 -18.77 -9.59 -7.17
N ALA A 18 -19.35 -9.92 -6.03
CA ALA A 18 -18.81 -9.52 -4.74
C ALA A 18 -17.41 -10.13 -4.66
N GLN A 19 -16.39 -9.32 -4.96
CA GLN A 19 -15.01 -9.73 -4.76
C GLN A 19 -14.86 -10.06 -3.28
N ALA A 20 -14.71 -11.36 -2.97
CA ALA A 20 -14.42 -11.79 -1.62
C ALA A 20 -13.17 -11.07 -1.15
N ARG A 21 -13.28 -10.27 -0.09
CA ARG A 21 -12.11 -9.69 0.57
C ARG A 21 -11.24 -10.87 1.01
N GLU A 22 -10.01 -10.90 0.51
CA GLU A 22 -9.04 -11.92 0.91
C GLU A 22 -8.83 -11.82 2.43
N VAL A 23 -9.40 -12.76 3.20
CA VAL A 23 -9.23 -12.81 4.65
C VAL A 23 -7.91 -13.51 4.93
N TRP A 24 -6.92 -12.76 5.41
CA TRP A 24 -5.63 -13.33 5.72
C TRP A 24 -5.62 -13.89 7.14
N PRO A 25 -4.97 -15.05 7.37
CA PRO A 25 -4.78 -15.56 8.71
C PRO A 25 -4.02 -14.52 9.53
N THR A 26 -4.60 -14.13 10.67
CA THR A 26 -3.90 -13.25 11.61
C THR A 26 -2.83 -14.09 12.30
N PRO A 27 -1.53 -13.77 12.12
CA PRO A 27 -0.48 -14.50 12.82
C PRO A 27 -0.62 -14.28 14.33
N GLU A 28 -0.37 -15.31 15.13
CA GLU A 28 -0.49 -15.26 16.60
C GLU A 28 0.31 -14.11 17.23
N ASN A 29 1.47 -13.78 16.63
CA ASN A 29 2.34 -12.70 17.07
C ASN A 29 2.69 -11.78 15.88
N PRO A 30 1.78 -10.85 15.53
CA PRO A 30 1.94 -10.03 14.34
C PRO A 30 3.07 -9.00 14.49
N VAL A 31 3.67 -8.63 13.36
CA VAL A 31 4.47 -7.40 13.28
C VAL A 31 3.53 -6.21 13.39
N THR A 32 3.85 -5.25 14.26
CA THR A 32 3.01 -4.09 14.55
C THR A 32 3.57 -2.80 13.96
N LEU A 33 4.85 -2.77 13.60
CA LEU A 33 5.50 -1.58 13.08
C LEU A 33 6.56 -1.93 12.01
N VAL A 34 6.53 -1.19 10.91
CA VAL A 34 7.59 -1.14 9.91
C VAL A 34 8.34 0.17 10.12
N ARG A 35 9.62 0.09 10.50
CA ARG A 35 10.47 1.26 10.71
C ARG A 35 11.49 1.37 9.58
N VAL A 36 11.47 2.49 8.86
CA VAL A 36 12.45 2.78 7.81
C VAL A 36 13.48 3.77 8.35
N VAL A 37 14.74 3.36 8.40
CA VAL A 37 15.88 4.23 8.76
C VAL A 37 16.61 4.60 7.48
N LYS A 38 16.19 5.69 6.85
CA LYS A 38 16.64 6.05 5.50
C LYS A 38 18.14 6.30 5.39
N SER A 39 18.73 6.98 6.38
CA SER A 39 20.16 7.27 6.43
C SER A 39 21.02 6.00 6.40
N GLN A 40 20.47 4.91 6.95
CA GLN A 40 21.11 3.59 6.98
C GLN A 40 20.64 2.67 5.84
N ARG A 41 19.64 3.09 5.04
CA ARG A 41 18.99 2.28 3.99
C ARG A 41 18.54 0.90 4.50
N ILE A 42 17.94 0.89 5.70
CA ILE A 42 17.36 -0.32 6.29
C ILE A 42 15.87 -0.16 6.59
N LEU A 43 15.17 -1.28 6.52
CA LEU A 43 13.81 -1.46 7.02
C LEU A 43 13.85 -2.49 8.13
N GLU A 44 13.27 -2.14 9.27
CA GLU A 44 13.13 -3.00 10.44
C GLU A 44 11.67 -3.36 10.65
N LEU A 45 11.42 -4.63 10.95
CA LEU A 45 10.12 -5.11 11.39
C LEU A 45 10.14 -5.23 12.91
N TRP A 46 9.14 -4.66 13.55
CA TRP A 46 9.03 -4.59 15.00
C TRP A 46 7.72 -5.22 15.48
N ARG A 47 7.83 -5.98 16.57
CA ARG A 47 6.72 -6.51 17.34
C ARG A 47 6.79 -5.89 18.73
N GLY A 48 5.93 -4.91 19.01
CA GLY A 48 6.08 -4.09 20.21
C GLY A 48 7.48 -3.45 20.26
N ASN A 49 8.27 -3.82 21.28
CA ASN A 49 9.63 -3.32 21.49
C ASN A 49 10.73 -4.27 20.99
N GLU A 50 10.37 -5.37 20.33
CA GLU A 50 11.30 -6.34 19.80
C GLU A 50 11.48 -6.13 18.29
N ARG A 51 12.73 -5.97 17.85
CA ARG A 51 13.06 -5.99 16.42
C ARG A 51 13.18 -7.43 15.94
N VAL A 52 12.24 -7.87 15.13
CA VAL A 52 12.16 -9.27 14.67
C VAL A 52 12.96 -9.52 13.39
N ARG A 53 13.08 -8.53 12.50
CA ARG A 53 13.84 -8.64 11.24
C ARG A 53 14.37 -7.30 10.78
N THR A 54 15.47 -7.34 10.01
CA THR A 54 16.05 -6.18 9.32
C THR A 54 16.33 -6.54 7.87
N TYR A 55 16.06 -5.62 6.96
CA TYR A 55 16.29 -5.75 5.53
C TYR A 55 17.02 -4.53 4.99
N LEU A 56 17.92 -4.75 4.03
CA LEU A 56 18.42 -3.65 3.19
C LEU A 56 17.31 -3.21 2.23
N ILE A 57 17.23 -1.90 1.98
CA ILE A 57 16.20 -1.33 1.10
C ILE A 57 16.77 -0.35 0.08
N SER A 58 16.08 -0.27 -1.05
CA SER A 58 16.23 0.81 -2.01
C SER A 58 15.24 1.93 -1.69
N LEU A 59 15.67 3.17 -1.90
CA LEU A 59 14.85 4.37 -1.74
C LEU A 59 14.78 5.11 -3.07
N GLY A 60 13.94 6.15 -3.12
CA GLY A 60 13.92 7.08 -4.25
C GLY A 60 15.29 7.71 -4.54
N ARG A 61 15.46 8.22 -5.76
CA ARG A 61 16.75 8.77 -6.24
C ARG A 61 17.29 9.93 -5.38
N ASN A 62 16.41 10.65 -4.68
CA ASN A 62 16.77 11.73 -3.79
C ASN A 62 16.25 11.43 -2.37
N PRO A 63 16.90 10.55 -1.59
CA PRO A 63 16.31 10.04 -0.36
C PRO A 63 16.47 10.96 0.87
N VAL A 64 17.19 12.08 0.73
CA VAL A 64 17.53 12.98 1.84
C VAL A 64 16.40 13.97 2.10
N GLY A 65 15.93 13.98 3.35
CA GLY A 65 14.85 14.83 3.83
C GLY A 65 13.45 14.33 3.45
N PRO A 66 12.41 15.03 3.95
CA PRO A 66 11.03 14.68 3.66
C PRO A 66 10.64 15.05 2.22
N LYS A 67 9.75 14.25 1.64
CA LYS A 67 9.05 14.56 0.40
C LYS A 67 8.28 15.87 0.53
N GLN A 68 8.38 16.73 -0.50
CA GLN A 68 7.75 18.05 -0.57
C GLN A 68 6.75 18.16 -1.72
N ARG A 69 7.00 17.48 -2.85
CA ARG A 69 6.11 17.54 -4.02
C ARG A 69 6.21 16.31 -4.90
N GLU A 70 5.26 16.15 -5.81
CA GLU A 70 5.36 15.15 -6.87
C GLU A 70 6.63 15.36 -7.72
N GLY A 71 7.25 14.27 -8.16
CA GLY A 71 8.47 14.31 -8.98
C GLY A 71 9.80 14.54 -8.22
N ASP A 72 9.79 14.99 -6.96
CA ASP A 72 11.03 15.27 -6.21
C ASP A 72 11.88 14.04 -5.84
N SER A 73 11.38 12.83 -6.15
CA SER A 73 12.01 11.54 -5.89
C SER A 73 12.41 11.27 -4.43
N ARG A 74 11.79 11.99 -3.48
CA ARG A 74 11.95 11.79 -2.04
C ARG A 74 10.93 10.80 -1.51
N THR A 75 11.34 10.00 -0.54
CA THR A 75 10.44 9.18 0.28
C THR A 75 9.91 10.04 1.43
N PRO A 76 8.64 9.93 1.85
CA PRO A 76 8.13 10.66 3.02
C PRO A 76 8.90 10.38 4.32
N GLU A 77 8.82 11.30 5.28
CA GLU A 77 9.28 11.10 6.67
C GLU A 77 8.13 11.41 7.61
N GLY A 78 7.97 10.61 8.66
CA GLY A 78 6.84 10.72 9.59
C GLY A 78 6.24 9.36 9.93
N ARG A 79 5.10 9.40 10.62
CA ARG A 79 4.31 8.20 10.96
C ARG A 79 3.12 8.09 10.00
N TYR A 80 2.99 6.93 9.39
CA TYR A 80 1.96 6.62 8.41
C TYR A 80 1.41 5.23 8.67
N PHE A 81 0.20 4.98 8.19
CA PHE A 81 -0.41 3.67 8.18
C PHE A 81 -0.17 2.97 6.85
N LEU A 82 0.03 1.65 6.91
CA LEU A 82 -0.15 0.76 5.77
C LEU A 82 -1.61 0.34 5.76
N ASP A 83 -2.43 1.03 4.99
CA ASP A 83 -3.90 0.95 5.06
C ASP A 83 -4.48 -0.14 4.15
N PHE A 84 -3.89 -0.37 2.97
CA PHE A 84 -4.26 -1.48 2.10
C PHE A 84 -3.09 -2.06 1.32
N ARG A 85 -3.20 -3.34 0.97
CA ARG A 85 -2.36 -3.97 -0.04
C ARG A 85 -2.93 -3.65 -1.41
N LYS A 86 -2.08 -3.13 -2.30
CA LYS A 86 -2.40 -2.88 -3.69
C LYS A 86 -2.32 -4.20 -4.47
N SER A 87 -3.48 -4.80 -4.75
CA SER A 87 -3.58 -6.06 -5.50
C SER A 87 -3.33 -5.87 -7.00
N ASP A 88 -3.74 -4.74 -7.56
CA ASP A 88 -3.56 -4.30 -8.94
C ASP A 88 -2.20 -3.61 -9.18
N SER A 89 -1.14 -4.12 -8.56
CA SER A 89 0.18 -3.51 -8.59
C SER A 89 1.09 -4.14 -9.64
N VAL A 90 1.86 -3.31 -10.34
CA VAL A 90 2.97 -3.76 -11.21
C VAL A 90 4.15 -4.33 -10.40
N ALA A 91 4.19 -4.03 -9.09
CA ALA A 91 5.20 -4.52 -8.16
C ALA A 91 4.64 -5.61 -7.23
N TYR A 92 5.50 -6.54 -6.81
CA TYR A 92 5.16 -7.61 -5.88
C TYR A 92 4.93 -7.10 -4.45
N LYS A 93 3.81 -7.51 -3.83
CA LYS A 93 3.44 -7.17 -2.44
C LYS A 93 3.48 -5.66 -2.14
N ALA A 94 2.87 -4.86 -3.01
CA ALA A 94 2.79 -3.42 -2.82
C ALA A 94 1.76 -3.05 -1.75
N PHE A 95 2.14 -2.13 -0.86
CA PHE A 95 1.25 -1.52 0.12
C PHE A 95 1.08 -0.05 -0.19
N HIS A 96 -0.12 0.46 0.05
CA HIS A 96 -0.33 1.89 0.13
C HIS A 96 0.14 2.41 1.49
N VAL A 97 0.71 3.60 1.48
CA VAL A 97 1.17 4.32 2.66
C VAL A 97 0.29 5.55 2.76
N SER A 98 -0.27 5.83 3.94
CA SER A 98 -1.20 6.94 4.18
C SER A 98 -0.57 8.35 4.13
N TYR A 99 0.42 8.56 3.26
CA TYR A 99 1.01 9.84 2.92
C TYR A 99 0.26 10.45 1.73
N PRO A 100 0.10 11.79 1.67
CA PRO A 100 0.39 12.76 2.72
C PRO A 100 -0.62 12.70 3.88
N THR A 101 -0.21 13.12 5.10
CA THR A 101 -1.15 13.38 6.20
C THR A 101 -2.07 14.57 5.87
N PRO A 102 -3.21 14.76 6.57
CA PRO A 102 -4.06 15.93 6.37
C PRO A 102 -3.31 17.27 6.46
N GLU A 103 -2.38 17.40 7.41
CA GLU A 103 -1.58 18.61 7.61
C GLU A 103 -0.60 18.81 6.45
N GLN A 104 0.02 17.74 5.96
CA GLN A 104 0.90 17.79 4.79
C GLN A 104 0.14 18.13 3.51
N ARG A 105 -1.13 17.70 3.38
CA ARG A 105 -1.99 18.11 2.26
C ARG A 105 -2.32 19.60 2.31
N ALA A 106 -2.54 20.16 3.51
CA ALA A 106 -2.85 21.57 3.67
C ALA A 106 -1.64 22.49 3.40
N ALA A 107 -0.42 21.96 3.52
CA ALA A 107 0.83 22.70 3.29
C ALA A 107 1.38 22.59 1.86
N ALA A 108 0.73 21.79 0.99
CA ALA A 108 1.15 21.54 -0.39
C ALA A 108 0.55 22.56 -1.36
#